data_AF-A0A2H3DQH2-F1
#
_entry.id   AF-A0A2H3DQH2-F1
#
_cell.length_a   1.000
_cell.length_b   1.000
_cell.length_c   1.000
_cell.angle_alpha   90.00
_cell.angle_beta   90.00
_cell.angle_gamma   90.00
#
_symmetry.space_group_name_H-M   'P 1'
#
loop_
_entity.id
_entity.type
_entity.pdbx_description
1 polymer ?
#
loop_
_entity_poly.entity_id
_entity_poly.type
_entity_poly.pdbx_seq_one_letter_code
_entity_poly.pdbx_strand_id
1 'polypeptide(L)'
;MPRPRKPPPEEGDQETYHFISYVPVYSKLWELDGLKSGPLEVGDMTATTEWIDIVRQALRTKMCKYGSGGDSGGHDIRFSLLPIVDDAYEKANNEWEYWKSEQRQLEQHLEEGWQKVNPSFLSATANVFDGGGRQILLLISPECISNAMKAKVAVEEKMMKARRDYTDHVKQMHDYKPFFIEFLIYLKDEGLLIGLLAKN
;
A
#
# COMPACT_ATOMS: atom_id res chain seq x y z
N MET A 1 2.37 -39.70 -28.10
CA MET A 1 3.70 -39.15 -27.78
C MET A 1 3.70 -38.64 -26.33
N PRO A 2 4.45 -39.26 -25.40
CA PRO A 2 4.58 -38.73 -24.05
C PRO A 2 5.37 -37.42 -24.08
N ARG A 3 4.93 -36.39 -23.34
CA ARG A 3 5.67 -35.12 -23.24
C ARG A 3 7.02 -35.37 -22.56
N PRO A 4 8.12 -34.75 -23.04
CA PRO A 4 9.40 -34.85 -22.36
C PRO A 4 9.27 -34.23 -20.96
N ARG A 5 9.81 -34.94 -19.95
CA ARG A 5 9.86 -34.44 -18.57
C ARG A 5 10.81 -33.25 -18.54
N LYS A 6 10.38 -32.15 -17.90
CA LYS A 6 11.25 -31.00 -17.62
C LYS A 6 12.49 -31.49 -16.85
N PRO A 7 13.70 -30.99 -17.19
CA PRO A 7 14.89 -31.26 -16.38
C PRO A 7 14.66 -30.74 -14.95
N PRO A 8 15.26 -31.39 -13.94
CA PRO A 8 15.20 -30.91 -12.56
C PRO A 8 15.79 -29.49 -12.49
N PRO A 9 15.21 -28.59 -11.67
CA PRO A 9 15.75 -27.26 -11.50
C PRO A 9 17.18 -27.33 -10.96
N GLU A 10 18.07 -26.51 -11.50
CA GLU A 10 19.44 -26.37 -11.01
C GLU A 10 19.41 -25.93 -9.53
N GLU A 11 20.15 -26.63 -8.67
CA GLU A 11 20.41 -26.25 -7.28
C GLU A 11 21.33 -25.01 -7.27
N GLY A 12 20.80 -23.86 -7.68
CA GLY A 12 21.24 -22.59 -7.13
C GLY A 12 20.49 -22.40 -5.81
N ASP A 13 21.15 -21.86 -4.78
CA ASP A 13 20.54 -21.51 -3.49
C ASP A 13 19.31 -20.62 -3.72
N GLN A 14 18.14 -21.25 -3.90
CA GLN A 14 16.88 -20.55 -4.03
C GLN A 14 16.59 -19.98 -2.65
N GLU A 15 16.77 -18.67 -2.50
CA GLU A 15 16.34 -17.92 -1.33
C GLU A 15 14.86 -18.24 -1.08
N THR A 16 14.63 -19.15 -0.13
CA THR A 16 13.31 -19.70 0.15
C THR A 16 12.65 -18.81 1.19
N TYR A 17 11.55 -18.15 0.80
CA TYR A 17 10.75 -17.37 1.73
C TYR A 17 9.86 -18.29 2.56
N HIS A 18 9.90 -18.11 3.88
CA HIS A 18 9.00 -18.77 4.82
C HIS A 18 8.03 -17.77 5.43
N PHE A 19 6.74 -18.08 5.40
CA PHE A 19 5.69 -17.21 5.91
C PHE A 19 5.18 -17.70 7.26
N ILE A 20 5.13 -16.77 8.22
CA ILE A 20 4.55 -16.96 9.55
C ILE A 20 3.49 -15.89 9.74
N SER A 21 2.29 -16.28 10.19
CA SER A 21 1.19 -15.35 10.46
C SER A 21 0.85 -15.32 11.94
N TYR A 22 0.39 -14.17 12.42
CA TYR A 22 -0.07 -13.98 13.80
C TYR A 22 -1.52 -13.53 13.77
N VAL A 23 -2.38 -14.24 14.50
CA VAL A 23 -3.84 -14.02 14.47
C VAL A 23 -4.39 -13.96 15.89
N PRO A 24 -5.12 -12.88 16.26
CA PRO A 24 -5.84 -12.82 17.53
C PRO A 24 -7.14 -13.63 17.46
N VAL A 25 -7.31 -14.65 18.30
CA VAL A 25 -8.52 -15.49 18.38
C VAL A 25 -8.84 -15.86 19.83
N TYR A 26 -10.09 -15.70 20.26
CA TYR A 26 -10.57 -16.01 21.62
C TYR A 26 -9.71 -15.41 22.75
N SER A 27 -9.39 -14.12 22.65
CA SER A 27 -8.52 -13.41 23.61
C SER A 27 -7.10 -13.97 23.74
N LYS A 28 -6.66 -14.82 22.80
CA LYS A 28 -5.29 -15.31 22.71
C LYS A 28 -4.68 -14.93 21.36
N LEU A 29 -3.37 -14.68 21.35
CA LEU A 29 -2.59 -14.47 20.13
C LEU A 29 -1.99 -15.80 19.69
N TRP A 30 -2.27 -16.18 18.46
CA TRP A 30 -1.78 -17.41 17.86
C TRP A 30 -0.76 -17.13 16.77
N GLU A 31 0.30 -17.92 16.73
CA GLU A 31 1.26 -18.00 15.63
C GLU A 31 0.94 -19.22 14.77
N LEU A 32 0.78 -18.99 13.47
CA LEU A 32 0.58 -20.03 12.47
C LEU A 32 1.82 -20.10 11.58
N ASP A 33 2.49 -21.24 11.65
CA ASP A 33 3.73 -21.53 10.95
C ASP A 33 3.56 -22.87 10.23
N GLY A 34 3.64 -22.86 8.88
CA GLY A 34 3.43 -24.05 8.06
C GLY A 34 4.50 -25.14 8.21
N LEU A 35 5.64 -24.84 8.83
CA LEU A 35 6.68 -25.82 9.15
C LEU A 35 6.47 -26.47 10.52
N LYS A 36 5.51 -25.99 11.32
CA LYS A 36 5.15 -26.54 12.63
C LYS A 36 3.89 -27.39 12.53
N SER A 37 3.77 -28.35 13.45
CA SER A 37 2.66 -29.31 13.47
C SER A 37 1.31 -28.71 13.86
N GLY A 38 1.26 -27.44 14.27
CA GLY A 38 0.03 -26.78 14.72
C GLY A 38 0.22 -25.32 15.14
N PRO A 39 -0.89 -24.65 15.48
CA PRO A 39 -0.88 -23.28 15.96
C PRO A 39 -0.17 -23.18 17.31
N LEU A 40 0.68 -22.17 17.47
CA LEU A 40 1.43 -21.91 18.71
C LEU A 40 0.82 -20.72 19.44
N GLU A 41 0.50 -20.90 20.72
CA GLU A 41 0.05 -19.80 21.58
C GLU A 41 1.23 -18.88 21.91
N VAL A 42 1.10 -17.60 21.59
CA VAL A 42 2.15 -16.59 21.79
C VAL A 42 1.93 -15.80 23.08
N GLY A 43 0.66 -15.52 23.41
CA GLY A 43 0.30 -14.82 24.63
C GLY A 43 -1.18 -14.46 24.73
N ASP A 44 -1.58 -14.03 25.91
CA ASP A 44 -2.97 -13.71 26.25
C ASP A 44 -3.22 -12.21 26.21
N MET A 45 -4.36 -11.84 25.60
CA MET A 45 -4.87 -10.47 25.64
C MET A 45 -5.55 -10.23 26.97
N THR A 46 -5.10 -9.22 27.70
CA THR A 46 -5.78 -8.74 28.91
C THR A 46 -6.59 -7.48 28.59
N ALA A 47 -7.49 -7.06 29.48
CA ALA A 47 -8.27 -5.83 29.31
C ALA A 47 -7.40 -4.57 29.13
N THR A 48 -6.13 -4.63 29.52
CA THR A 48 -5.16 -3.54 29.43
C THR A 48 -4.13 -3.71 28.32
N THR A 49 -4.11 -4.85 27.63
CA THR A 49 -3.06 -5.20 26.67
C THR A 49 -3.64 -5.57 25.32
N GLU A 50 -3.39 -4.72 24.34
CA GLU A 50 -3.73 -4.97 22.94
C GLU A 50 -2.82 -6.08 22.36
N TRP A 51 -3.39 -6.94 21.52
CA TRP A 51 -2.65 -8.04 20.88
C TRP A 51 -1.44 -7.56 20.05
N ILE A 52 -1.52 -6.32 19.55
CA ILE A 52 -0.45 -5.67 18.80
C ILE A 52 0.83 -5.54 19.64
N ASP A 53 0.72 -5.27 20.94
CA ASP A 53 1.90 -5.12 21.80
C ASP A 53 2.55 -6.48 22.08
N ILE A 54 1.74 -7.52 22.21
CA ILE A 54 2.18 -8.91 22.37
C ILE A 54 2.93 -9.36 21.10
N VAL A 55 2.36 -9.14 19.91
CA VAL A 55 3.00 -9.55 18.64
C VAL A 55 4.27 -8.74 18.36
N ARG A 56 4.30 -7.44 18.69
CA ARG A 56 5.51 -6.60 18.56
C ARG A 56 6.65 -7.17 19.37
N GLN A 57 6.38 -7.59 20.61
CA GLN A 57 7.40 -8.19 21.47
C GLN A 57 7.88 -9.54 20.89
N ALA A 58 6.95 -10.40 20.47
CA ALA A 58 7.28 -11.69 19.86
C ALA A 58 8.14 -11.55 18.59
N LEU A 59 7.80 -10.60 17.71
CA LEU A 59 8.53 -10.30 16.48
C LEU A 59 9.95 -9.79 16.77
N ARG A 60 10.11 -8.85 17.73
CA ARG A 60 11.43 -8.34 18.13
C ARG A 60 12.32 -9.45 18.67
N THR A 61 11.78 -10.33 19.51
CA THR A 61 12.52 -11.47 20.03
C THR A 61 12.99 -12.40 18.91
N LYS A 62 12.12 -12.69 17.92
CA LYS A 62 12.51 -13.50 16.75
C LYS A 62 13.57 -12.83 15.89
N MET A 63 13.40 -11.54 15.57
CA MET A 63 14.36 -10.79 14.77
C MET A 63 15.72 -10.71 15.46
N CYS A 64 15.76 -10.55 16.79
CA CYS A 64 17.00 -10.60 17.55
C CYS A 64 17.67 -11.98 17.47
N LYS A 65 16.90 -13.05 17.68
CA LYS A 65 17.41 -14.43 17.63
C LYS A 65 18.06 -14.80 16.30
N TYR A 66 17.47 -14.34 15.20
CA TYR A 66 17.89 -14.69 13.84
C TYR A 66 18.73 -13.61 13.15
N GLY A 67 18.71 -12.37 13.64
CA GLY A 67 19.42 -11.22 13.06
C GLY A 67 20.73 -10.84 13.75
N SER A 68 21.06 -11.41 14.92
CA SER A 68 22.33 -11.14 15.63
C SER A 68 23.54 -11.95 15.11
N GLY A 69 23.60 -12.25 13.81
CA GLY A 69 24.76 -12.87 13.16
C GLY A 69 25.94 -11.90 13.03
N GLY A 70 26.60 -11.56 14.15
CA GLY A 70 27.87 -10.82 14.15
C GLY A 70 29.07 -11.74 13.87
N ASP A 71 29.96 -11.29 12.98
CA ASP A 71 31.39 -11.65 12.89
C ASP A 71 31.78 -13.11 12.58
N SER A 72 30.87 -13.96 12.12
CA SER A 72 31.21 -15.32 11.66
C SER A 72 30.26 -15.82 10.58
N GLY A 73 30.33 -15.23 9.38
CA GLY A 73 29.81 -15.82 8.13
C GLY A 73 28.36 -16.31 8.11
N GLY A 74 27.54 -15.93 9.09
CA GLY A 74 26.17 -16.42 9.28
C GLY A 74 25.19 -15.58 8.47
N HIS A 75 24.36 -16.27 7.70
CA HIS A 75 23.37 -15.70 6.77
C HIS A 75 22.58 -14.52 7.34
N ASP A 76 22.60 -13.39 6.61
CA ASP A 76 21.78 -12.20 6.87
C ASP A 76 20.31 -12.50 6.53
N ILE A 77 19.50 -12.77 7.56
CA ILE A 77 18.07 -13.08 7.36
C ILE A 77 17.30 -11.78 7.14
N ARG A 78 16.78 -11.60 5.91
CA ARG A 78 15.92 -10.47 5.55
C ARG A 78 14.47 -10.72 5.97
N PHE A 79 13.87 -9.77 6.68
CA PHE A 79 12.48 -9.85 7.13
C PHE A 79 11.57 -8.92 6.31
N SER A 80 10.38 -9.40 5.97
CA SER A 80 9.28 -8.58 5.45
C SER A 80 8.06 -8.76 6.33
N LEU A 81 7.42 -7.65 6.72
CA LEU A 81 6.21 -7.65 7.54
C LEU A 81 5.06 -7.05 6.74
N LEU A 82 3.97 -7.79 6.61
CA LEU A 82 2.77 -7.37 5.89
C LEU A 82 1.55 -7.44 6.83
N PRO A 83 0.94 -6.29 7.18
CA PRO A 83 -0.32 -6.29 7.90
C PRO A 83 -1.48 -6.52 6.95
N ILE A 84 -2.44 -7.35 7.36
CA ILE A 84 -3.75 -7.44 6.71
C ILE A 84 -4.66 -6.45 7.42
N VAL A 85 -5.16 -5.47 6.69
CA VAL A 85 -5.99 -4.36 7.18
C VAL A 85 -7.21 -4.24 6.29
N ASP A 86 -8.31 -3.72 6.84
CA ASP A 86 -9.50 -3.35 6.07
C ASP A 86 -9.16 -2.42 4.90
N ASP A 87 -10.02 -2.41 3.88
CA ASP A 87 -9.82 -1.58 2.69
C ASP A 87 -9.81 -0.09 3.08
N ALA A 88 -8.60 0.46 3.13
CA ALA A 88 -8.37 1.86 3.48
C ALA A 88 -8.91 2.82 2.41
N TYR A 89 -9.09 2.37 1.15
CA TYR A 89 -9.78 3.16 0.13
C TYR A 89 -11.27 3.23 0.44
N GLU A 90 -11.91 2.10 0.73
CA GLU A 90 -13.35 2.07 1.04
C GLU A 90 -13.67 2.98 2.24
N LYS A 91 -12.88 2.90 3.32
CA LYS A 91 -13.04 3.78 4.49
C LYS A 91 -12.93 5.26 4.13
N ALA A 92 -11.88 5.65 3.38
CA ALA A 92 -11.68 7.04 2.97
C ALA A 92 -12.77 7.51 1.99
N ASN A 93 -13.20 6.64 1.09
CA ASN A 93 -14.24 6.93 0.12
C ASN A 93 -15.61 7.12 0.78
N ASN A 94 -15.95 6.29 1.77
CA ASN A 94 -17.19 6.44 2.54
C ASN A 94 -17.21 7.77 3.31
N GLU A 95 -16.10 8.17 3.91
CA GLU A 95 -15.97 9.47 4.59
C GLU A 95 -16.11 10.63 3.59
N TRP A 96 -15.52 10.52 2.40
CA TRP A 96 -15.65 11.52 1.35
C TRP A 96 -17.08 11.64 0.81
N GLU A 97 -17.74 10.51 0.53
CA GLU A 97 -19.13 10.51 0.05
C GLU A 97 -20.10 11.03 1.13
N TYR A 98 -19.81 10.81 2.41
CA TYR A 98 -20.54 11.45 3.51
C TYR A 98 -20.48 12.98 3.37
N TRP A 99 -19.29 13.57 3.28
CA TRP A 99 -19.12 15.03 3.16
C TRP A 99 -19.76 15.60 1.89
N LYS A 100 -19.71 14.86 0.78
CA LYS A 100 -20.35 15.23 -0.48
C LYS A 100 -21.88 15.19 -0.38
N SER A 101 -22.44 14.23 0.38
CA SER A 101 -23.88 14.15 0.64
C SER A 101 -24.35 15.30 1.53
N GLU A 102 -23.58 15.64 2.56
CA GLU A 102 -23.87 16.76 3.47
C GLU A 102 -23.81 18.09 2.72
N GLN A 103 -22.79 18.29 1.88
CA GLN A 103 -22.73 19.43 0.97
C GLN A 103 -24.01 19.49 0.12
N ARG A 104 -24.38 18.40 -0.57
CA ARG A 104 -25.56 18.39 -1.44
C ARG A 104 -26.86 18.74 -0.69
N GLN A 105 -27.01 18.27 0.55
CA GLN A 105 -28.15 18.63 1.40
C GLN A 105 -28.15 20.12 1.75
N LEU A 106 -26.99 20.69 2.11
CA LEU A 106 -26.86 22.13 2.38
C LEU A 106 -27.13 22.97 1.12
N GLU A 107 -26.69 22.50 -0.04
CA GLU A 107 -26.93 23.17 -1.34
C GLU A 107 -28.43 23.19 -1.67
N GLN A 108 -29.14 22.07 -1.50
CA GLN A 108 -30.59 21.99 -1.71
C GLN A 108 -31.39 22.94 -0.80
N HIS A 109 -31.02 23.03 0.48
CA HIS A 109 -31.67 23.96 1.41
C HIS A 109 -31.27 25.43 1.14
N LEU A 110 -30.12 25.67 0.50
CA LEU A 110 -29.65 27.02 0.21
C LEU A 110 -30.28 27.61 -1.06
N GLU A 111 -30.63 26.79 -2.06
CA GLU A 111 -31.33 27.23 -3.28
C GLU A 111 -32.69 27.88 -2.99
N GLU A 112 -33.33 27.56 -1.86
CA GLU A 112 -34.60 28.16 -1.44
C GLU A 112 -34.45 29.56 -0.80
N GLY A 113 -33.22 30.05 -0.50
CA GLY A 113 -33.06 31.10 0.51
C GLY A 113 -32.06 32.26 0.34
N TRP A 114 -31.09 32.30 -0.60
CA TRP A 114 -30.09 33.39 -0.58
C TRP A 114 -29.67 34.00 -1.93
N GLN A 115 -30.07 35.26 -2.09
CA GLN A 115 -29.53 36.27 -3.01
C GLN A 115 -28.79 37.33 -2.19
N LYS A 116 -27.67 37.02 -1.51
CA LYS A 116 -26.77 38.01 -0.84
C LYS A 116 -25.53 37.37 -0.19
N VAL A 117 -24.42 37.14 -0.89
CA VAL A 117 -23.13 36.97 -0.20
C VAL A 117 -21.92 37.52 -0.96
N ASN A 118 -20.98 38.11 -0.21
CA ASN A 118 -19.91 38.99 -0.68
C ASN A 118 -18.83 38.30 -1.56
N PRO A 119 -18.30 38.97 -2.60
CA PRO A 119 -17.41 38.35 -3.59
C PRO A 119 -15.97 38.05 -3.14
N SER A 120 -15.52 38.63 -2.03
CA SER A 120 -14.12 38.56 -1.58
C SER A 120 -13.72 37.22 -0.93
N PHE A 121 -14.69 36.38 -0.55
CA PHE A 121 -14.45 35.05 0.05
C PHE A 121 -14.38 33.91 -0.98
N LEU A 122 -14.57 34.20 -2.28
CA LEU A 122 -14.83 33.21 -3.32
C LEU A 122 -13.59 32.52 -3.90
N SER A 123 -12.40 33.08 -3.71
CA SER A 123 -11.19 32.62 -4.38
C SER A 123 -10.53 31.41 -3.69
N ALA A 124 -10.63 31.29 -2.36
CA ALA A 124 -9.88 30.28 -1.61
C ALA A 124 -10.47 28.86 -1.66
N THR A 125 -11.71 28.71 -2.12
CA THR A 125 -12.54 27.51 -1.85
C THR A 125 -13.10 26.85 -3.10
N ALA A 126 -12.94 27.49 -4.25
CA ALA A 126 -13.35 26.98 -5.56
C ALA A 126 -12.62 25.69 -5.98
N ASN A 127 -11.48 25.37 -5.36
CA ASN A 127 -10.66 24.21 -5.74
C ASN A 127 -11.03 22.90 -5.01
N VAL A 128 -11.96 22.94 -4.05
CA VAL A 128 -12.29 21.76 -3.20
C VAL A 128 -13.27 20.82 -3.90
N PHE A 129 -14.26 21.37 -4.58
CA PHE A 129 -15.30 20.61 -5.26
C PHE A 129 -15.26 20.94 -6.74
N ASP A 130 -14.59 20.07 -7.51
CA ASP A 130 -14.56 20.21 -8.98
C ASP A 130 -15.88 19.70 -9.53
N GLY A 131 -16.76 20.64 -9.85
CA GLY A 131 -18.13 20.34 -10.27
C GLY A 131 -19.06 21.53 -10.18
N GLY A 132 -18.74 22.64 -10.87
CA GLY A 132 -19.73 23.64 -11.34
C GLY A 132 -20.64 24.34 -10.32
N GLY A 133 -20.54 24.07 -9.02
CA GLY A 133 -21.36 24.66 -7.97
C GLY A 133 -20.82 26.01 -7.57
N ARG A 134 -21.23 27.06 -8.29
CA ARG A 134 -20.97 28.43 -7.86
C ARG A 134 -21.71 28.69 -6.55
N GLN A 135 -20.96 29.17 -5.54
CA GLN A 135 -21.46 30.06 -4.48
C GLN A 135 -22.28 29.45 -3.32
N ILE A 136 -21.79 28.42 -2.61
CA ILE A 136 -22.52 27.87 -1.43
C ILE A 136 -21.69 27.87 -0.13
N LEU A 137 -20.45 28.38 -0.18
CA LEU A 137 -19.47 28.15 0.88
C LEU A 137 -19.38 29.24 1.96
N LEU A 138 -20.47 29.94 2.25
CA LEU A 138 -20.50 30.95 3.33
C LEU A 138 -21.27 30.53 4.57
N LEU A 139 -21.93 29.36 4.55
CA LEU A 139 -22.61 28.77 5.72
C LEU A 139 -21.92 27.51 6.24
N ILE A 140 -20.94 26.97 5.51
CA ILE A 140 -20.19 25.79 5.92
C ILE A 140 -19.05 26.24 6.86
N SER A 141 -19.02 25.72 8.09
CA SER A 141 -17.95 25.99 9.05
C SER A 141 -16.57 25.73 8.40
N PRO A 142 -15.54 26.55 8.67
CA PRO A 142 -14.16 26.28 8.26
C PRO A 142 -13.70 24.85 8.60
N GLU A 143 -14.24 24.27 9.67
CA GLU A 143 -13.97 22.89 10.10
C GLU A 143 -14.54 21.86 9.14
N CYS A 144 -15.77 22.03 8.65
CA CYS A 144 -16.39 21.14 7.68
C CYS A 144 -15.65 21.18 6.34
N ILE A 145 -15.23 22.38 5.89
CA ILE A 145 -14.39 22.53 4.69
C ILE A 145 -13.05 21.81 4.87
N SER A 146 -12.41 21.98 6.04
CA SER A 146 -11.15 21.33 6.36
C SER A 146 -11.29 19.80 6.37
N ASN A 147 -12.34 19.27 6.97
CA ASN A 147 -12.57 17.82 7.06
C ASN A 147 -12.92 17.23 5.70
N ALA A 148 -13.75 17.89 4.90
CA ALA A 148 -14.03 17.47 3.52
C ALA A 148 -12.76 17.47 2.66
N MET A 149 -11.92 18.52 2.74
CA MET A 149 -10.63 18.56 2.05
C MET A 149 -9.72 17.40 2.47
N LYS A 150 -9.62 17.10 3.77
CA LYS A 150 -8.81 15.98 4.28
C LYS A 150 -9.31 14.64 3.74
N ALA A 151 -10.62 14.41 3.76
CA ALA A 151 -11.22 13.19 3.23
C ALA A 151 -10.95 13.04 1.73
N LYS A 152 -11.08 14.13 0.96
CA LYS A 152 -10.75 14.13 -0.48
C LYS A 152 -9.29 13.76 -0.74
N VAL A 153 -8.35 14.43 -0.05
CA VAL A 153 -6.92 14.17 -0.19
C VAL A 153 -6.60 12.72 0.18
N ALA A 154 -7.22 12.18 1.22
CA ALA A 154 -7.03 10.79 1.61
C ALA A 154 -7.48 9.81 0.50
N VAL A 155 -8.62 10.04 -0.14
CA VAL A 155 -9.08 9.24 -1.29
C VAL A 155 -8.10 9.33 -2.45
N GLU A 156 -7.69 10.55 -2.83
CA GLU A 156 -6.74 10.78 -3.91
C GLU A 156 -5.40 10.07 -3.66
N GLU A 157 -4.89 10.11 -2.42
CA GLU A 157 -3.66 9.43 -2.03
C GLU A 157 -3.78 7.90 -2.22
N LYS A 158 -4.91 7.29 -1.82
CA LYS A 158 -5.17 5.86 -2.03
C LYS A 158 -5.24 5.51 -3.52
N MET A 159 -5.91 6.33 -4.33
CA MET A 159 -5.96 6.13 -5.78
C MET A 159 -4.57 6.25 -6.43
N MET A 160 -3.74 7.20 -5.99
CA MET A 160 -2.38 7.34 -6.48
C MET A 160 -1.51 6.14 -6.10
N LYS A 161 -1.64 5.63 -4.87
CA LYS A 161 -0.94 4.41 -4.44
C LYS A 161 -1.35 3.22 -5.32
N ALA A 162 -2.64 3.01 -5.55
CA ALA A 162 -3.13 1.90 -6.37
C ALA A 162 -2.58 1.95 -7.81
N ARG A 163 -2.49 3.15 -8.40
CA ARG A 163 -1.88 3.35 -9.73
C ARG A 163 -0.40 2.98 -9.77
N ARG A 164 0.36 3.35 -8.72
CA ARG A 164 1.78 2.98 -8.60
C ARG A 164 1.93 1.46 -8.45
N ASP A 165 1.18 0.86 -7.55
CA ASP A 165 1.20 -0.59 -7.30
C ASP A 165 0.87 -1.38 -8.58
N TYR A 166 -0.14 -0.95 -9.36
CA TYR A 166 -0.46 -1.55 -10.65
C TYR A 166 0.68 -1.41 -11.66
N THR A 167 1.28 -0.22 -11.75
CA THR A 167 2.40 0.04 -12.66
C THR A 167 3.60 -0.86 -12.32
N ASP A 168 3.88 -1.03 -11.03
CA ASP A 168 4.98 -1.87 -10.57
C ASP A 168 4.69 -3.36 -10.80
N HIS A 169 3.45 -3.81 -10.61
CA HIS A 169 3.04 -5.16 -10.98
C HIS A 169 3.28 -5.43 -12.47
N VAL A 170 2.88 -4.51 -13.34
CA VAL A 170 3.10 -4.64 -14.80
C VAL A 170 4.59 -4.74 -15.11
N LYS A 171 5.44 -3.90 -14.49
CA LYS A 171 6.90 -3.98 -14.67
C LYS A 171 7.44 -5.33 -14.22
N GLN A 172 7.05 -5.82 -13.06
CA GLN A 172 7.56 -7.09 -12.51
C GLN A 172 7.16 -8.30 -13.34
N MET A 173 5.99 -8.26 -13.97
CA MET A 173 5.46 -9.38 -14.77
C MET A 173 5.83 -9.30 -16.25
N HIS A 174 6.47 -8.21 -16.70
CA HIS A 174 6.82 -8.04 -18.10
C HIS A 174 8.06 -8.88 -18.47
N ASP A 175 7.97 -9.65 -19.55
CA ASP A 175 9.14 -10.33 -20.12
C ASP A 175 9.98 -9.34 -20.93
N TYR A 176 11.05 -8.85 -20.30
CA TYR A 176 11.98 -7.91 -20.93
C TYR A 176 12.97 -8.57 -21.91
N LYS A 177 12.99 -9.91 -22.02
CA LYS A 177 13.98 -10.60 -22.86
C LYS A 177 13.94 -10.17 -24.33
N PRO A 178 12.77 -10.05 -25.00
CA PRO A 178 12.72 -9.56 -26.39
C PRO A 178 13.25 -8.13 -26.52
N PHE A 179 12.89 -7.26 -25.57
CA PHE A 179 13.34 -5.88 -25.53
C PHE A 179 14.88 -5.79 -25.42
N PHE A 180 15.49 -6.54 -24.50
CA PHE A 180 16.95 -6.52 -24.34
C PHE A 180 17.68 -7.07 -25.57
N ILE A 181 17.15 -8.10 -26.22
CA ILE A 181 17.74 -8.65 -27.44
C ILE A 181 17.74 -7.59 -28.55
N GLU A 182 16.58 -6.98 -28.83
CA GLU A 182 16.46 -5.93 -29.84
C GLU A 182 17.34 -4.72 -29.52
N PHE A 183 17.35 -4.29 -28.25
CA PHE A 183 18.19 -3.18 -27.81
C PHE A 183 19.68 -3.45 -28.04
N LEU A 184 20.15 -4.67 -27.76
CA LEU A 184 21.54 -5.06 -28.00
C LEU A 184 21.88 -5.16 -29.50
N ILE A 185 20.94 -5.63 -30.33
CA ILE A 185 21.09 -5.66 -31.79
C ILE A 185 21.26 -4.22 -32.32
N TYR A 186 20.37 -3.30 -31.93
CA TYR A 186 20.48 -1.89 -32.30
C TYR A 186 21.81 -1.26 -31.85
N LEU A 187 22.25 -1.50 -30.62
CA LEU A 187 23.53 -0.96 -30.14
C LEU A 187 24.75 -1.51 -30.90
N LYS A 188 24.67 -2.77 -31.36
CA LYS A 188 25.71 -3.37 -32.20
C LYS A 188 25.73 -2.73 -33.58
N ASP A 189 24.57 -2.54 -34.20
CA ASP A 189 24.44 -1.98 -35.55
C ASP A 189 24.89 -0.52 -35.59
N GLU A 190 24.64 0.24 -34.52
CA GLU A 190 25.14 1.62 -34.35
C GLU A 190 26.63 1.67 -33.91
N GLY A 191 27.29 0.52 -33.71
CA GLY A 191 28.70 0.46 -33.31
C GLY A 191 29.00 0.91 -31.87
N LEU A 192 27.97 1.21 -31.07
CA LEU A 192 28.08 1.72 -29.71
C LEU A 192 28.40 0.62 -28.68
N LEU A 193 28.07 -0.63 -29.00
CA LEU A 193 28.18 -1.76 -28.07
C LEU A 193 29.62 -2.00 -27.58
N ILE A 194 30.61 -1.92 -28.49
CA ILE A 194 32.02 -2.18 -28.17
C ILE A 194 32.57 -1.12 -27.21
N GLY A 195 32.21 0.15 -27.41
CA GLY A 195 32.64 1.25 -26.54
C GLY A 195 32.02 1.19 -25.14
N LEU A 196 30.84 0.56 -25.00
CA LEU A 196 30.13 0.40 -23.75
C LEU A 196 30.66 -0.79 -22.95
N LEU A 197 31.02 -1.89 -23.63
CA LEU A 197 31.69 -3.04 -23.03
C LEU A 197 33.12 -2.72 -22.57
N ALA A 198 33.82 -1.77 -23.21
CA ALA A 198 35.17 -1.39 -22.80
C ALA A 198 35.22 -0.51 -21.53
N LYS A 199 34.06 -0.03 -21.03
CA LYS A 199 33.96 0.86 -19.87
C LYS A 199 33.55 0.16 -18.57
N ASN A 200 33.10 -1.10 -18.64
CA ASN A 200 32.65 -1.91 -17.51
C ASN A 200 33.47 -3.20 -17.42
#